data_AF-A0A1G7T925-F1
#
_entry.id   AF-A0A1G7T925-F1
#
_cell.length_a   1.000
_cell.length_b   1.000
_cell.length_c   1.000
_cell.angle_alpha   90.00
_cell.angle_beta   90.00
_cell.angle_gamma   90.00
#
_symmetry.space_group_name_H-M   'P 1'
#
loop_
_entity.id
_entity.type
_entity.pdbx_description
1 polymer ?
#
loop_
_entity_poly.entity_id
_entity_poly.type
_entity_poly.pdbx_seq_one_letter_code
_entity_poly.pdbx_strand_id
1 'polypeptide(L)'
;MIHAPEGVGKTTAVMANHDKFAQGKASLYAFASYDIAEEKCSIFNEVNKNGPYRGVVIYSWSPLYRHAATELKLRPITTTDAAENGYKSLFQMIGGNQPEALKLVRRFCRETWMDIGDKVPVFFSVHDVAYHWGEFSTTRKLWSCKKSTEVGEKFLLSPEMDATEISLLVHDEASVDTFLSIIPKHVYQIAERIKVKSRNIRDCFLAYSAGVKRWSKENTPTFDEMCRISWALSDYQPVRVSGRGSYPDLYHQINPNNHSGYLSLYATDSPNSIGDWMIARKKWYVSGNDYIAQRIIILTTEELPVACCPSDIEIVRFSAPCIQKDTVHVMLDRSVNSERIQEVVSSACNTISEATGSLLKIVSNCHGGVYTHLGVKGSDKLTGKDILQTCMFSAPYRHEFLCALNDYLGRDDCVSLDHIDSINQTCGRNLGFRSDGIAKNFLLINRQLWNLIQASPARAHLRYAANLIWDADERKVARRKASGKHSSNSGRYSGSDYYAPIQYNYESTSGDQFE
;
A
#
# COMPACT_ATOMS: atom_id res chain seq x y z
N MET A 1 -16.13 -2.67 -1.14
CA MET A 1 -14.74 -3.04 -1.43
C MET A 1 -14.72 -4.31 -2.26
N ILE A 2 -13.95 -4.34 -3.34
CA ILE A 2 -13.75 -5.51 -4.20
C ILE A 2 -12.35 -6.05 -3.95
N HIS A 3 -12.29 -7.27 -3.42
CA HIS A 3 -11.06 -8.04 -3.29
C HIS A 3 -11.01 -9.06 -4.41
N ALA A 4 -10.08 -8.90 -5.34
CA ALA A 4 -9.96 -9.80 -6.47
C ALA A 4 -8.49 -9.97 -6.87
N PRO A 5 -8.13 -11.07 -7.53
CA PRO A 5 -6.74 -11.43 -7.70
C PRO A 5 -6.02 -10.48 -8.66
N GLU A 6 -4.71 -10.38 -8.50
CA GLU A 6 -3.86 -9.60 -9.39
C GLU A 6 -4.04 -10.02 -10.86
N GLY A 7 -4.10 -9.01 -11.74
CA GLY A 7 -4.25 -9.18 -13.19
C GLY A 7 -5.68 -9.29 -13.72
N VAL A 8 -6.71 -9.39 -12.87
CA VAL A 8 -8.10 -9.59 -13.34
C VAL A 8 -8.74 -8.35 -14.02
N GLY A 9 -8.03 -7.22 -14.08
CA GLY A 9 -8.54 -6.00 -14.73
C GLY A 9 -9.61 -5.24 -13.94
N LYS A 10 -9.54 -5.24 -12.60
CA LYS A 10 -10.52 -4.59 -11.69
C LYS A 10 -10.88 -3.17 -12.14
N THR A 11 -9.89 -2.30 -12.27
CA THR A 11 -10.06 -0.87 -12.62
C THR A 11 -10.63 -0.72 -14.03
N THR A 12 -10.10 -1.46 -15.00
CA THR A 12 -10.58 -1.45 -16.39
C THR A 12 -12.03 -1.88 -16.51
N ALA A 13 -12.46 -2.89 -15.73
CA ALA A 13 -13.86 -3.33 -15.71
C ALA A 13 -14.80 -2.23 -15.20
N VAL A 14 -14.39 -1.47 -14.18
CA VAL A 14 -15.15 -0.31 -13.68
C VAL A 14 -15.18 0.81 -14.72
N MET A 15 -14.08 1.11 -15.40
CA MET A 15 -14.01 2.11 -16.48
C MET A 15 -14.91 1.76 -17.67
N ALA A 16 -14.91 0.49 -18.10
CA ALA A 16 -15.74 0.02 -19.21
C ALA A 16 -17.24 0.09 -18.89
N ASN A 17 -17.61 0.09 -17.61
CA ASN A 17 -19.00 0.20 -17.14
C ASN A 17 -19.26 1.54 -16.44
N HIS A 18 -18.41 2.55 -16.66
CA HIS A 18 -18.43 3.81 -15.92
C HIS A 18 -19.81 4.46 -15.87
N ASP A 19 -20.49 4.54 -17.01
CA ASP A 19 -21.80 5.18 -17.14
C ASP A 19 -22.87 4.59 -16.19
N LYS A 20 -22.86 3.26 -16.00
CA LYS A 20 -23.77 2.56 -15.09
C LYS A 20 -23.54 2.94 -13.62
N PHE A 21 -22.32 3.33 -13.28
CA PHE A 21 -21.94 3.71 -11.92
C PHE A 21 -22.08 5.21 -11.66
N ALA A 22 -21.66 6.05 -12.62
CA ALA A 22 -21.59 7.50 -12.49
C ALA A 22 -22.89 8.22 -12.86
N GLN A 23 -23.78 7.60 -13.66
CA GLN A 23 -25.10 8.14 -14.00
C GLN A 23 -25.06 9.58 -14.56
N GLY A 24 -24.09 9.85 -15.44
CA GLY A 24 -23.95 11.17 -16.09
C GLY A 24 -23.40 12.28 -15.20
N LYS A 25 -22.84 11.96 -14.03
CA LYS A 25 -22.26 12.92 -13.08
C LYS A 25 -20.74 12.79 -12.96
N ALA A 26 -20.12 13.83 -12.40
CA ALA A 26 -18.69 13.86 -12.17
C ALA A 26 -18.21 12.68 -11.32
N SER A 27 -16.97 12.23 -11.55
CA SER A 27 -16.39 11.08 -10.88
C SER A 27 -14.91 11.29 -10.56
N LEU A 28 -14.36 10.53 -9.62
CA LEU A 28 -12.95 10.56 -9.26
C LEU A 28 -12.37 9.13 -9.20
N TYR A 29 -11.26 8.90 -9.88
CA TYR A 29 -10.43 7.71 -9.78
C TYR A 29 -9.11 8.08 -9.11
N ALA A 30 -8.79 7.41 -8.01
CA ALA A 30 -7.63 7.67 -7.18
C ALA A 30 -6.64 6.49 -7.22
N PHE A 31 -5.36 6.80 -7.44
CA PHE A 31 -4.28 5.84 -7.63
C PHE A 31 -3.09 6.11 -6.69
N ALA A 32 -2.13 5.18 -6.67
CA ALA A 32 -0.93 5.32 -5.86
C ALA A 32 0.02 6.43 -6.34
N SER A 33 0.01 6.78 -7.63
CA SER A 33 0.89 7.80 -8.23
C SER A 33 0.23 8.52 -9.41
N TYR A 34 0.75 9.68 -9.77
CA TYR A 34 0.29 10.42 -10.95
C TYR A 34 0.63 9.71 -12.26
N ASP A 35 1.78 9.02 -12.36
CA ASP A 35 2.13 8.23 -13.55
C ASP A 35 1.05 7.17 -13.86
N ILE A 36 0.55 6.48 -12.83
CA ILE A 36 -0.54 5.51 -12.98
C ILE A 36 -1.85 6.23 -13.34
N ALA A 37 -2.13 7.37 -12.69
CA ALA A 37 -3.33 8.16 -13.01
C ALA A 37 -3.34 8.65 -14.46
N GLU A 38 -2.21 9.09 -15.01
CA GLU A 38 -2.02 9.51 -16.40
C GLU A 38 -2.23 8.34 -17.38
N GLU A 39 -1.61 7.19 -17.12
CA GLU A 39 -1.80 5.98 -17.91
C GLU A 39 -3.28 5.58 -17.96
N LYS A 40 -3.93 5.49 -16.79
CA LYS A 40 -5.33 5.10 -16.67
C LYS A 40 -6.30 6.13 -17.24
N CYS A 41 -5.97 7.42 -17.17
CA CYS A 41 -6.73 8.49 -17.83
C CYS A 41 -6.70 8.33 -19.36
N SER A 42 -5.54 8.03 -19.94
CA SER A 42 -5.42 7.76 -21.38
C SER A 42 -6.29 6.59 -21.80
N ILE A 43 -6.20 5.46 -21.09
CA ILE A 43 -7.01 4.26 -21.35
C ILE A 43 -8.51 4.59 -21.24
N PHE A 44 -8.91 5.34 -20.21
CA PHE A 44 -10.31 5.75 -20.04
C PHE A 44 -10.82 6.57 -21.22
N ASN A 45 -10.02 7.53 -21.69
CA ASN A 45 -10.36 8.39 -22.83
C ASN A 45 -10.41 7.63 -24.16
N GLU A 46 -9.61 6.58 -24.33
CA GLU A 46 -9.71 5.68 -25.49
C GLU A 46 -11.01 4.89 -25.46
N VAL A 47 -11.36 4.30 -24.31
CA VAL A 47 -12.61 3.55 -24.11
C VAL A 47 -13.84 4.46 -24.25
N ASN A 48 -13.75 5.72 -23.83
CA ASN A 48 -14.84 6.70 -23.85
C ASN A 48 -14.69 7.78 -24.93
N LYS A 49 -13.96 7.50 -26.03
CA LYS A 49 -13.63 8.51 -27.06
C LYS A 49 -14.85 9.27 -27.59
N ASN A 50 -15.94 8.53 -27.84
CA ASN A 50 -17.22 9.05 -28.35
C ASN A 50 -18.30 9.17 -27.25
N GLY A 51 -17.93 8.95 -25.99
CA GLY A 51 -18.85 9.01 -24.86
C GLY A 51 -19.08 10.44 -24.34
N PRO A 52 -20.05 10.61 -23.42
CA PRO A 52 -20.35 11.90 -22.82
C PRO A 52 -19.32 12.31 -21.74
N TYR A 53 -18.33 11.46 -21.45
CA TYR A 53 -17.33 11.67 -20.41
C TYR A 53 -15.99 12.14 -20.98
N ARG A 54 -15.27 12.95 -20.20
CA ARG A 54 -13.88 13.33 -20.47
C ARG A 54 -13.02 13.08 -19.24
N GLY A 55 -12.08 12.16 -19.38
CA GLY A 55 -11.04 11.91 -18.37
C GLY A 55 -10.00 13.01 -18.39
N VAL A 56 -9.68 13.55 -17.21
CA VAL A 56 -8.58 14.51 -17.01
C VAL A 56 -7.78 14.17 -15.76
N VAL A 57 -6.48 14.38 -15.79
CA VAL A 57 -5.64 14.24 -14.59
C VAL A 57 -5.67 15.53 -13.81
N ILE A 58 -6.01 15.46 -12.54
CA ILE A 58 -5.96 16.60 -11.63
C ILE A 58 -4.87 16.37 -10.59
N TYR A 59 -4.04 17.39 -10.39
CA TYR A 59 -3.02 17.39 -9.36
C TYR A 59 -3.57 18.01 -8.07
N SER A 60 -3.09 17.50 -6.93
CA SER A 60 -3.23 18.20 -5.66
C SER A 60 -2.56 19.57 -5.70
N TRP A 61 -2.97 20.44 -4.79
CA TRP A 61 -2.44 21.80 -4.67
C TRP A 61 -0.90 21.85 -4.69
N SER A 62 -0.23 21.02 -3.87
CA SER A 62 1.21 21.12 -3.68
C SER A 62 2.04 20.73 -4.92
N PRO A 63 1.79 19.59 -5.61
CA PRO A 63 2.43 19.27 -6.88
C PRO A 63 2.16 20.30 -7.98
N LEU A 64 0.92 20.80 -8.10
CA LEU A 64 0.58 21.78 -9.12
C LEU A 64 1.31 23.11 -8.92
N TYR A 65 1.38 23.57 -7.67
CA TYR A 65 2.20 24.73 -7.31
C TYR A 65 3.68 24.49 -7.57
N ARG A 66 4.23 23.32 -7.22
CA ARG A 66 5.64 23.00 -7.50
C ARG A 66 5.93 23.04 -8.99
N HIS A 67 5.05 22.48 -9.83
CA HIS A 67 5.18 22.54 -11.28
C HIS A 67 5.21 23.99 -11.78
N ALA A 68 4.26 24.82 -11.34
CA ALA A 68 4.23 26.24 -11.69
C ALA A 68 5.47 27.01 -11.22
N ALA A 69 5.95 26.74 -10.00
CA ALA A 69 7.18 27.34 -9.48
C ALA A 69 8.41 26.92 -10.31
N THR A 70 8.52 25.65 -10.70
CA THR A 70 9.60 25.15 -11.56
C THR A 70 9.56 25.78 -12.95
N GLU A 71 8.40 25.88 -13.60
CA GLU A 71 8.25 26.51 -14.92
C GLU A 71 8.68 27.98 -14.88
N LEU A 72 8.31 28.70 -13.81
CA LEU A 72 8.67 30.10 -13.59
C LEU A 72 10.07 30.28 -12.98
N LYS A 73 10.83 29.20 -12.76
CA LYS A 73 12.16 29.20 -12.11
C LYS A 73 12.16 29.89 -10.74
N LEU A 74 11.06 29.76 -10.00
CA LEU A 74 10.90 30.24 -8.63
C LEU A 74 11.35 29.17 -7.63
N ARG A 75 11.88 29.57 -6.48
CA ARG A 75 12.11 28.66 -5.35
C ARG A 75 10.75 28.23 -4.78
N PRO A 76 10.42 26.92 -4.72
CA PRO A 76 9.18 26.46 -4.09
C PRO A 76 9.15 26.82 -2.60
N ILE A 77 8.02 27.36 -2.16
CA ILE A 77 7.69 27.65 -0.76
C ILE A 77 7.02 26.41 -0.15
N THR A 78 7.39 26.06 1.07
CA THR A 78 6.87 24.91 1.82
C THR A 78 5.97 25.33 2.98
N THR A 79 5.21 24.39 3.55
CA THR A 79 4.42 24.65 4.77
C THR A 79 5.31 25.11 5.93
N THR A 80 6.54 24.58 6.00
CA THR A 80 7.57 25.02 6.94
C THR A 80 7.94 26.48 6.73
N ASP A 81 8.24 26.91 5.50
CA ASP A 81 8.55 28.32 5.21
C ASP A 81 7.37 29.24 5.62
N ALA A 82 6.14 28.83 5.35
CA ALA A 82 4.94 29.59 5.74
C ALA A 82 4.81 29.74 7.26
N ALA A 83 5.02 28.65 8.01
CA ALA A 83 4.94 28.68 9.46
C ALA A 83 6.10 29.47 10.09
N GLU A 84 7.32 29.34 9.57
CA GLU A 84 8.51 30.11 9.99
C GLU A 84 8.28 31.63 9.85
N ASN A 85 7.68 32.03 8.72
CA ASN A 85 7.41 33.43 8.41
C ASN A 85 6.09 33.94 9.01
N GLY A 86 5.40 33.14 9.83
CA GLY A 86 4.18 33.54 10.55
C GLY A 86 2.94 33.70 9.67
N TYR A 87 2.93 33.12 8.47
CA TYR A 87 1.73 33.06 7.64
C TYR A 87 0.75 32.01 8.18
N LYS A 88 -0.55 32.26 8.05
CA LYS A 88 -1.60 31.32 8.52
C LYS A 88 -1.67 30.06 7.66
N SER A 89 -1.22 30.14 6.40
CA SER A 89 -1.21 29.01 5.48
C SER A 89 -0.16 29.19 4.39
N LEU A 90 0.25 28.06 3.80
CA LEU A 90 1.08 28.04 2.59
C LEU A 90 0.47 28.86 1.45
N PHE A 91 -0.85 28.75 1.27
CA PHE A 91 -1.58 29.50 0.24
C PHE A 91 -1.49 31.01 0.44
N GLN A 92 -1.57 31.50 1.69
CA GLN A 92 -1.43 32.92 2.01
C GLN A 92 -0.03 33.44 1.67
N MET A 93 1.02 32.70 2.03
CA MET A 93 2.40 33.09 1.74
C MET A 93 2.66 33.13 0.23
N ILE A 94 2.20 32.12 -0.51
CA ILE A 94 2.35 32.08 -1.97
C ILE A 94 1.56 33.23 -2.62
N GLY A 95 0.36 33.54 -2.13
CA GLY A 95 -0.44 34.65 -2.65
C GLY A 95 0.22 36.02 -2.50
N GLY A 96 0.97 36.25 -1.41
CA GLY A 96 1.74 37.47 -1.21
C GLY A 96 3.07 37.49 -1.97
N ASN A 97 3.81 36.38 -1.95
CA ASN A 97 5.21 36.36 -2.38
C ASN A 97 5.43 35.86 -3.81
N GLN A 98 4.52 35.03 -4.33
CA GLN A 98 4.62 34.40 -5.66
C GLN A 98 3.26 34.42 -6.40
N PRO A 99 2.63 35.60 -6.59
CA PRO A 99 1.33 35.69 -7.24
C PRO A 99 1.34 35.19 -8.69
N GLU A 100 2.47 35.25 -9.38
CA GLU A 100 2.62 34.72 -10.75
C GLU A 100 2.48 33.19 -10.80
N ALA A 101 2.96 32.48 -9.78
CA ALA A 101 2.76 31.03 -9.67
C ALA A 101 1.26 30.69 -9.54
N LEU A 102 0.51 31.49 -8.77
CA LEU A 102 -0.95 31.31 -8.66
C LEU A 102 -1.67 31.56 -9.99
N LYS A 103 -1.25 32.58 -10.75
CA LYS A 103 -1.82 32.83 -12.09
C LYS A 103 -1.58 31.66 -13.02
N LEU A 104 -0.38 31.07 -12.99
CA LEU A 104 -0.02 29.92 -13.80
C LEU A 104 -0.84 28.67 -13.38
N VAL A 105 -0.94 28.38 -12.08
CA VAL A 105 -1.81 27.30 -11.57
C VAL A 105 -3.26 27.46 -12.05
N ARG A 106 -3.81 28.68 -12.03
CA ARG A 106 -5.17 28.95 -12.51
C ARG A 106 -5.30 28.82 -14.03
N ARG A 107 -4.25 29.18 -14.79
CA ARG A 107 -4.20 28.97 -16.23
C ARG A 107 -4.35 27.48 -16.53
N PHE A 108 -3.55 26.64 -15.87
CA PHE A 108 -3.65 25.18 -15.99
C PHE A 108 -5.08 24.67 -15.70
N CYS A 109 -5.68 25.07 -14.57
CA CYS A 109 -7.03 24.62 -14.23
C CYS A 109 -8.07 25.05 -15.28
N ARG A 110 -7.95 26.28 -15.80
CA ARG A 110 -8.85 26.80 -16.84
C ARG A 110 -8.68 26.03 -18.15
N GLU A 111 -7.46 25.77 -18.57
CA GLU A 111 -7.16 24.98 -19.78
C GLU A 111 -7.71 23.57 -19.66
N THR A 112 -7.59 22.92 -18.49
CA THR A 112 -8.21 21.62 -18.22
C THR A 112 -9.73 21.68 -18.32
N TRP A 113 -10.39 22.69 -17.75
CA TRP A 113 -11.84 22.86 -17.88
C TRP A 113 -12.28 23.13 -19.32
N MET A 114 -11.47 23.85 -20.10
CA MET A 114 -11.71 24.04 -21.54
C MET A 114 -11.58 22.73 -22.33
N ASP A 115 -10.63 21.86 -21.98
CA ASP A 115 -10.49 20.51 -22.57
C ASP A 115 -11.69 19.59 -22.25
N ILE A 116 -12.28 19.75 -21.06
CA ILE A 116 -13.52 19.05 -20.69
C ILE A 116 -14.70 19.52 -21.55
N GLY A 117 -14.83 20.84 -21.77
CA GLY A 117 -15.91 21.41 -22.56
C GLY A 117 -17.28 21.06 -22.01
N ASP A 118 -18.19 20.60 -22.88
CA ASP A 118 -19.56 20.23 -22.52
C ASP A 118 -19.69 18.78 -22.01
N LYS A 119 -18.57 18.06 -21.87
CA LYS A 119 -18.56 16.67 -21.38
C LYS A 119 -18.60 16.61 -19.84
N VAL A 120 -19.02 15.46 -19.32
CA VAL A 120 -19.01 15.17 -17.88
C VAL A 120 -17.57 14.87 -17.43
N PRO A 121 -17.04 15.58 -16.42
CA PRO A 121 -15.65 15.42 -16.00
C PRO A 121 -15.43 14.12 -15.23
N VAL A 122 -14.37 13.39 -15.58
CA VAL A 122 -13.88 12.23 -14.82
C VAL A 122 -12.45 12.52 -14.38
N PHE A 123 -12.27 12.75 -13.08
CA PHE A 123 -11.00 13.13 -12.51
C PHE A 123 -10.13 11.90 -12.24
N PHE A 124 -8.87 11.97 -12.65
CA PHE A 124 -7.83 10.99 -12.35
C PHE A 124 -6.81 11.64 -11.42
N SER A 125 -6.54 11.04 -10.26
CA SER A 125 -5.63 11.62 -9.28
C SER A 125 -5.00 10.58 -8.36
N VAL A 126 -4.35 11.03 -7.29
CA VAL A 126 -3.76 10.17 -6.26
C VAL A 126 -4.67 9.97 -5.06
N HIS A 127 -4.41 8.92 -4.27
CA HIS A 127 -5.14 8.61 -3.03
C HIS A 127 -5.26 9.80 -2.09
N ASP A 128 -4.18 10.58 -1.92
CA ASP A 128 -4.18 11.75 -1.05
C ASP A 128 -5.24 12.79 -1.47
N VAL A 129 -5.55 12.93 -2.76
CA VAL A 129 -6.62 13.83 -3.22
C VAL A 129 -7.99 13.31 -2.81
N ALA A 130 -8.24 12.01 -2.97
CA ALA A 130 -9.48 11.39 -2.50
C ALA A 130 -9.63 11.51 -0.99
N TYR A 131 -8.54 11.31 -0.24
CA TYR A 131 -8.58 11.34 1.22
C TYR A 131 -8.99 12.69 1.81
N HIS A 132 -8.68 13.78 1.10
CA HIS A 132 -9.01 15.14 1.52
C HIS A 132 -10.10 15.77 0.63
N TRP A 133 -10.85 14.96 -0.12
CA TRP A 133 -11.92 15.45 -1.00
C TRP A 133 -13.14 15.91 -0.20
N GLY A 134 -13.48 15.19 0.86
CA GLY A 134 -14.55 15.55 1.80
C GLY A 134 -14.23 16.79 2.64
N GLU A 135 -12.97 17.17 2.71
CA GLU A 135 -12.52 18.37 3.39
C GLU A 135 -12.69 19.60 2.47
N PHE A 136 -12.84 20.79 3.05
CA PHE A 136 -12.79 22.07 2.32
C PHE A 136 -11.37 22.40 1.83
N SER A 137 -10.70 21.43 1.20
CA SER A 137 -9.31 21.46 0.80
C SER A 137 -9.06 22.44 -0.34
N THR A 138 -7.85 23.02 -0.37
CA THR A 138 -7.42 23.92 -1.44
C THR A 138 -7.50 23.23 -2.81
N THR A 139 -7.18 21.93 -2.87
CA THR A 139 -7.28 21.13 -4.10
C THR A 139 -8.71 21.15 -4.63
N ARG A 140 -9.72 20.77 -3.82
CA ARG A 140 -11.12 20.73 -4.28
C ARG A 140 -11.62 22.10 -4.73
N LYS A 141 -11.27 23.16 -4.00
CA LYS A 141 -11.63 24.55 -4.36
C LYS A 141 -11.00 24.98 -5.68
N LEU A 142 -9.74 24.60 -5.92
CA LEU A 142 -9.04 24.92 -7.15
C LEU A 142 -9.73 24.33 -8.39
N TRP A 143 -10.26 23.12 -8.22
CA TRP A 143 -10.94 22.37 -9.27
C TRP A 143 -12.45 22.61 -9.30
N SER A 144 -12.99 23.63 -8.62
CA SER A 144 -14.39 24.04 -8.80
C SER A 144 -14.57 24.84 -10.09
N CYS A 145 -15.51 24.43 -10.95
CA CYS A 145 -15.77 25.06 -12.24
C CYS A 145 -16.21 26.54 -12.15
N LYS A 146 -16.70 26.98 -10.98
CA LYS A 146 -17.32 28.31 -10.82
C LYS A 146 -16.36 29.45 -10.50
N LYS A 147 -15.14 29.22 -10.00
CA LYS A 147 -14.31 30.30 -9.41
C LYS A 147 -12.80 30.19 -9.60
N SER A 148 -12.31 30.16 -10.83
CA SER A 148 -10.87 30.32 -11.11
C SER A 148 -10.34 31.76 -10.96
N THR A 149 -11.12 32.71 -10.41
CA THR A 149 -10.83 34.17 -10.47
C THR A 149 -10.65 34.86 -9.12
N GLU A 150 -11.08 34.31 -7.98
CA GLU A 150 -10.97 34.95 -6.66
C GLU A 150 -9.60 34.72 -6.00
N VAL A 151 -9.02 35.76 -5.36
CA VAL A 151 -7.72 35.73 -4.64
C VAL A 151 -7.94 35.87 -3.13
N GLY A 152 -7.15 35.16 -2.32
CA GLY A 152 -7.04 35.38 -0.86
C GLY A 152 -8.04 34.58 0.00
N GLU A 153 -8.23 35.00 1.26
CA GLU A 153 -9.10 34.30 2.24
C GLU A 153 -10.56 34.14 1.75
N LYS A 154 -11.06 35.03 0.89
CA LYS A 154 -12.41 34.92 0.29
C LYS A 154 -12.60 33.65 -0.55
N PHE A 155 -11.56 33.18 -1.24
CA PHE A 155 -11.56 31.91 -1.99
C PHE A 155 -11.76 30.71 -1.05
N LEU A 156 -11.25 30.77 0.18
CA LEU A 156 -11.35 29.70 1.17
C LEU A 156 -12.72 29.64 1.87
N LEU A 157 -13.56 30.66 1.75
CA LEU A 157 -14.84 30.77 2.46
C LEU A 157 -16.07 30.45 1.57
N SER A 158 -15.87 30.02 0.32
CA SER A 158 -17.00 29.73 -0.58
C SER A 158 -17.66 28.36 -0.27
N PRO A 159 -19.00 28.31 -0.11
CA PRO A 159 -19.73 27.11 0.31
C PRO A 159 -20.11 26.14 -0.83
N GLU A 160 -19.58 26.31 -2.04
CA GLU A 160 -20.10 25.68 -3.26
C GLU A 160 -19.57 24.25 -3.51
N MET A 161 -19.77 23.36 -2.53
CA MET A 161 -19.41 21.94 -2.61
C MET A 161 -20.13 21.21 -3.75
N ASP A 162 -21.35 21.62 -4.08
CA ASP A 162 -22.21 21.02 -5.11
C ASP A 162 -21.53 20.99 -6.49
N ALA A 163 -20.73 22.02 -6.82
CA ALA A 163 -20.04 22.12 -8.10
C ALA A 163 -18.91 21.09 -8.27
N THR A 164 -18.53 20.41 -7.19
CA THR A 164 -17.48 19.38 -7.15
C THR A 164 -17.98 18.09 -6.48
N GLU A 165 -19.30 17.94 -6.37
CA GLU A 165 -19.91 16.69 -5.93
C GLU A 165 -19.56 15.60 -6.96
N ILE A 166 -19.08 14.47 -6.46
CA ILE A 166 -18.77 13.31 -7.28
C ILE A 166 -19.80 12.22 -7.01
N SER A 167 -20.31 11.62 -8.07
CA SER A 167 -21.24 10.49 -7.98
C SER A 167 -20.51 9.19 -7.70
N LEU A 168 -19.34 9.00 -8.32
CA LEU A 168 -18.52 7.81 -8.20
C LEU A 168 -17.12 8.19 -7.75
N LEU A 169 -16.65 7.49 -6.72
CA LEU A 169 -15.27 7.49 -6.29
C LEU A 169 -14.70 6.08 -6.39
N VAL A 170 -13.64 5.91 -7.16
CA VAL A 170 -12.89 4.65 -7.27
C VAL A 170 -11.54 4.85 -6.59
N HIS A 171 -11.29 4.10 -5.53
CA HIS A 171 -9.99 4.03 -4.86
C HIS A 171 -9.32 2.72 -5.26
N ASP A 172 -8.25 2.80 -6.04
CA ASP A 172 -7.54 1.61 -6.52
C ASP A 172 -6.46 1.17 -5.53
N GLU A 173 -6.07 -0.10 -5.57
CA GLU A 173 -4.91 -0.61 -4.83
C GLU A 173 -4.87 -0.27 -3.33
N ALA A 174 -6.00 -0.40 -2.63
CA ALA A 174 -6.12 -0.11 -1.21
C ALA A 174 -5.08 -0.87 -0.37
N SER A 175 -4.55 -0.19 0.65
CA SER A 175 -3.54 -0.69 1.58
C SER A 175 -4.03 -0.56 3.04
N VAL A 176 -3.24 -1.03 4.01
CA VAL A 176 -3.53 -0.81 5.44
C VAL A 176 -3.75 0.68 5.74
N ASP A 177 -2.92 1.55 5.15
CA ASP A 177 -2.98 2.99 5.35
C ASP A 177 -4.22 3.65 4.72
N THR A 178 -4.98 2.93 3.90
CA THR A 178 -6.30 3.38 3.43
C THR A 178 -7.29 3.44 4.58
N PHE A 179 -7.21 2.52 5.55
CA PHE A 179 -8.20 2.40 6.63
C PHE A 179 -7.67 2.79 7.99
N LEU A 180 -6.36 2.67 8.23
CA LEU A 180 -5.75 2.88 9.53
C LEU A 180 -4.64 3.92 9.47
N SER A 181 -4.46 4.64 10.58
CA SER A 181 -3.26 5.41 10.89
C SER A 181 -2.60 4.77 12.10
N ILE A 182 -1.40 4.24 11.92
CA ILE A 182 -0.69 3.48 12.95
C ILE A 182 0.64 4.17 13.21
N ILE A 183 0.84 4.65 14.43
CA ILE A 183 2.04 5.41 14.81
C ILE A 183 2.62 4.89 16.13
N PRO A 184 3.94 5.00 16.35
CA PRO A 184 4.54 4.73 17.65
C PRO A 184 3.98 5.67 18.74
N LYS A 185 3.82 5.18 19.97
CA LYS A 185 3.31 5.99 21.09
C LYS A 185 4.16 7.23 21.38
N HIS A 186 5.47 7.16 21.18
CA HIS A 186 6.34 8.32 21.37
C HIS A 186 6.04 9.45 20.36
N VAL A 187 5.65 9.12 19.12
CA VAL A 187 5.22 10.12 18.11
C VAL A 187 3.92 10.78 18.58
N TYR A 188 2.95 9.98 19.05
CA TYR A 188 1.70 10.49 19.60
C TYR A 188 1.93 11.44 20.79
N GLN A 189 2.78 11.07 21.75
CA GLN A 189 3.11 11.91 22.91
C GLN A 189 3.74 13.25 22.51
N ILE A 190 4.51 13.27 21.43
CA ILE A 190 5.07 14.52 20.91
C ILE A 190 3.98 15.36 20.26
N ALA A 191 3.10 14.75 19.47
CA ALA A 191 1.97 15.44 18.86
C ALA A 191 1.04 16.05 19.92
N GLU A 192 0.83 15.36 21.05
CA GLU A 192 0.11 15.88 22.22
C GLU A 192 0.80 17.11 22.81
N ARG A 193 2.12 17.06 23.05
CA ARG A 193 2.88 18.22 23.53
C ARG A 193 2.84 19.40 22.55
N ILE A 194 2.88 19.13 21.25
CA ILE A 194 2.74 20.15 20.20
C ILE A 194 1.34 20.78 20.33
N LYS A 195 0.26 19.98 20.35
CA LYS A 195 -1.11 20.48 20.46
C LYS A 195 -1.30 21.38 21.68
N VAL A 196 -0.83 20.96 22.85
CA VAL A 196 -0.93 21.72 24.10
C VAL A 196 -0.24 23.09 24.01
N LYS A 197 0.90 23.16 23.33
CA LYS A 197 1.69 24.39 23.21
C LYS A 197 1.23 25.30 22.06
N SER A 198 0.35 24.82 21.21
CA SER A 198 0.09 25.47 19.93
C SER A 198 -1.27 26.13 19.89
N ARG A 199 -1.27 27.47 19.90
CA ARG A 199 -2.50 28.25 19.68
C ARG A 199 -2.70 28.59 18.21
N ASN A 200 -1.64 28.51 17.42
CA ASN A 200 -1.62 28.78 15.99
C ASN A 200 -0.55 27.91 15.29
N ILE A 201 -0.50 27.96 13.96
CA ILE A 201 0.42 27.15 13.14
C ILE A 201 1.91 27.47 13.39
N ARG A 202 2.24 28.71 13.75
CA ARG A 202 3.61 29.12 14.07
C ARG A 202 4.06 28.49 15.40
N ASP A 203 3.20 28.48 16.40
CA ASP A 203 3.47 27.81 17.67
C ASP A 203 3.66 26.29 17.46
N CYS A 204 2.83 25.67 16.60
CA CYS A 204 3.00 24.29 16.16
C CYS A 204 4.40 24.06 15.60
N PHE A 205 4.84 24.93 14.70
CA PHE A 205 6.13 24.80 14.04
C PHE A 205 7.30 24.98 15.02
N LEU A 206 7.23 25.95 15.93
CA LEU A 206 8.26 26.14 16.95
C LEU A 206 8.34 24.94 17.90
N ALA A 207 7.19 24.38 18.30
CA ALA A 207 7.13 23.18 19.13
C ALA A 207 7.68 21.94 18.40
N TYR A 208 7.31 21.77 17.12
CA TYR A 208 7.84 20.72 16.24
C TYR A 208 9.36 20.84 16.09
N SER A 209 9.87 22.02 15.72
CA SER A 209 11.29 22.28 15.52
C SER A 209 12.13 22.03 16.78
N ALA A 210 11.59 22.38 17.97
CA ALA A 210 12.22 22.06 19.24
C ALA A 210 12.24 20.55 19.54
N GLY A 211 11.22 19.82 19.09
CA GLY A 211 11.09 18.36 19.23
C GLY A 211 12.03 17.59 18.30
N VAL A 212 12.07 17.95 17.01
CA VAL A 212 12.87 17.25 15.98
C VAL A 212 14.36 17.28 16.29
N LYS A 213 14.88 18.34 16.92
CA LYS A 213 16.29 18.41 17.37
C LYS A 213 16.68 17.28 18.33
N ARG A 214 15.70 16.58 18.92
CA ARG A 214 15.90 15.47 19.86
C ARG A 214 15.68 14.09 19.21
N TRP A 215 15.31 14.02 17.93
CA TRP A 215 15.11 12.76 17.21
C TRP A 215 16.41 12.25 16.58
N SER A 216 16.54 10.92 16.49
CA SER A 216 17.44 10.30 15.52
C SER A 216 16.92 10.63 14.11
N LYS A 217 17.84 10.76 13.14
CA LYS A 217 17.47 11.16 11.77
C LYS A 217 16.53 10.16 11.08
N GLU A 218 16.52 8.90 11.51
CA GLU A 218 15.66 7.86 10.95
C GLU A 218 14.25 7.92 11.54
N ASN A 219 13.23 7.92 10.69
CA ASN A 219 11.81 7.92 11.07
C ASN A 219 11.32 9.16 11.83
N THR A 220 11.86 10.33 11.50
CA THR A 220 11.34 11.63 11.94
C THR A 220 10.08 12.00 11.14
N PRO A 221 8.87 12.02 11.73
CA PRO A 221 7.69 12.61 11.09
C PRO A 221 7.95 14.00 10.56
N THR A 222 7.40 14.29 9.39
CA THR A 222 7.36 15.65 8.82
C THR A 222 6.49 16.58 9.66
N PHE A 223 6.65 17.89 9.47
CA PHE A 223 5.80 18.89 10.14
C PHE A 223 4.32 18.68 9.82
N ASP A 224 4.00 18.43 8.56
CA ASP A 224 2.63 18.21 8.10
C ASP A 224 2.01 16.93 8.70
N GLU A 225 2.80 15.86 8.84
CA GLU A 225 2.37 14.65 9.56
C GLU A 225 2.08 14.94 11.03
N MET A 226 2.95 15.68 11.71
CA MET A 226 2.76 16.03 13.11
C MET A 226 1.52 16.91 13.32
N CYS A 227 1.28 17.88 12.44
CA CYS A 227 0.05 18.66 12.44
C CYS A 227 -1.18 17.75 12.30
N ARG A 228 -1.21 16.86 11.30
CA ARG A 228 -2.32 15.91 11.09
C ARG A 228 -2.57 15.04 12.32
N ILE A 229 -1.52 14.45 12.90
CA ILE A 229 -1.64 13.62 14.11
C ILE A 229 -2.17 14.45 15.29
N SER A 230 -1.63 15.66 15.50
CA SER A 230 -2.04 16.54 16.61
C SER A 230 -3.51 16.94 16.56
N TRP A 231 -4.08 17.12 15.36
CA TRP A 231 -5.50 17.44 15.22
C TRP A 231 -6.39 16.23 15.49
N ALA A 232 -5.93 15.02 15.11
CA ALA A 232 -6.68 13.77 15.24
C ALA A 232 -6.41 12.96 16.52
N LEU A 233 -5.77 13.53 17.56
CA LEU A 233 -5.37 12.77 18.76
C LEU A 233 -6.51 11.98 19.42
N SER A 234 -7.74 12.52 19.43
CA SER A 234 -8.92 11.87 20.03
C SER A 234 -9.29 10.55 19.36
N ASP A 235 -8.84 10.34 18.13
CA ASP A 235 -9.23 9.19 17.31
C ASP A 235 -8.29 8.00 17.52
N TYR A 236 -7.15 8.21 18.18
CA TYR A 236 -6.14 7.19 18.43
C TYR A 236 -6.44 6.40 19.70
N GLN A 237 -6.27 5.08 19.59
CA GLN A 237 -6.38 4.14 20.69
C GLN A 237 -5.01 3.47 20.94
N PRO A 238 -4.63 3.27 22.22
CA PRO A 238 -3.37 2.61 22.55
C PRO A 238 -3.45 1.11 22.26
N VAL A 239 -2.37 0.55 21.71
CA VAL A 239 -2.19 -0.88 21.48
C VAL A 239 -0.82 -1.27 21.99
N ARG A 240 -0.77 -2.31 22.84
CA ARG A 240 0.47 -2.87 23.36
C ARG A 240 0.78 -4.17 22.63
N VAL A 241 2.01 -4.27 22.10
CA VAL A 241 2.44 -5.43 21.32
C VAL A 241 2.63 -6.62 22.24
N SER A 242 1.86 -7.68 22.01
CA SER A 242 1.94 -8.93 22.78
C SER A 242 2.97 -9.91 22.23
N GLY A 243 3.37 -9.72 20.96
CA GLY A 243 4.21 -10.66 20.21
C GLY A 243 3.42 -11.79 19.54
N ARG A 244 2.09 -11.77 19.63
CA ARG A 244 1.20 -12.71 18.96
C ARG A 244 1.39 -12.69 17.44
N GLY A 245 1.64 -13.85 16.84
CA GLY A 245 1.86 -13.99 15.41
C GLY A 245 3.20 -13.44 14.91
N SER A 246 4.12 -13.14 15.83
CA SER A 246 5.47 -12.67 15.50
C SER A 246 6.35 -13.81 14.96
N TYR A 247 7.50 -13.49 14.36
CA TYR A 247 8.44 -14.55 13.94
C TYR A 247 8.92 -15.43 15.10
N PRO A 248 9.29 -14.89 16.28
CA PRO A 248 9.64 -15.72 17.44
C PRO A 248 8.49 -16.62 17.90
N ASP A 249 7.26 -16.10 17.97
CA ASP A 249 6.07 -16.86 18.36
C ASP A 249 5.82 -18.02 17.39
N LEU A 250 5.73 -17.72 16.08
CA LEU A 250 5.57 -18.73 15.03
C LEU A 250 6.72 -19.75 15.03
N TYR A 251 7.96 -19.31 15.28
CA TYR A 251 9.11 -20.20 15.35
C TYR A 251 9.03 -21.15 16.55
N HIS A 252 8.64 -20.65 17.72
CA HIS A 252 8.46 -21.44 18.93
C HIS A 252 7.34 -22.48 18.78
N GLN A 253 6.25 -22.13 18.09
CA GLN A 253 5.18 -23.08 17.78
C GLN A 253 5.68 -24.26 16.93
N ILE A 254 6.59 -24.01 15.99
CA ILE A 254 7.18 -25.05 15.13
C ILE A 254 8.32 -25.80 15.85
N ASN A 255 9.11 -25.10 16.68
CA ASN A 255 10.31 -25.63 17.33
C ASN A 255 10.34 -25.27 18.83
N PRO A 256 9.50 -25.91 19.67
CA PRO A 256 9.34 -25.52 21.07
C PRO A 256 10.63 -25.66 21.89
N ASN A 257 11.53 -26.57 21.48
CA ASN A 257 12.78 -26.86 22.18
C ASN A 257 14.00 -26.07 21.67
N ASN A 258 13.81 -25.12 20.75
CA ASN A 258 14.91 -24.38 20.15
C ASN A 258 14.70 -22.87 20.30
N HIS A 259 15.66 -22.19 20.92
CA HIS A 259 15.66 -20.73 20.96
C HIS A 259 16.36 -20.20 19.71
N SER A 260 15.61 -19.53 18.86
CA SER A 260 16.17 -18.94 17.65
C SER A 260 17.00 -17.71 18.00
N GLY A 261 18.33 -17.83 17.93
CA GLY A 261 19.27 -16.75 18.23
C GLY A 261 19.01 -15.45 17.48
N TYR A 262 18.92 -15.49 16.14
CA TYR A 262 18.74 -14.25 15.34
C TYR A 262 17.31 -13.66 15.43
N LEU A 263 16.29 -14.49 15.64
CA LEU A 263 14.92 -13.97 15.81
C LEU A 263 14.72 -13.19 17.12
N SER A 264 15.67 -13.22 18.06
CA SER A 264 15.64 -12.39 19.26
C SER A 264 15.52 -10.89 18.95
N LEU A 265 16.01 -10.45 17.78
CA LEU A 265 15.85 -9.07 17.31
C LEU A 265 14.37 -8.66 17.14
N TYR A 266 13.48 -9.62 16.91
CA TYR A 266 12.03 -9.45 16.71
C TYR A 266 11.21 -9.79 17.96
N ALA A 267 11.86 -10.09 19.08
CA ALA A 267 11.18 -10.35 20.34
C ALA A 267 10.60 -9.06 20.91
N THR A 268 9.51 -9.16 21.67
CA THR A 268 8.82 -7.99 22.25
C THR A 268 9.66 -7.25 23.28
N ASP A 269 10.62 -7.93 23.89
CA ASP A 269 11.59 -7.41 24.85
C ASP A 269 12.93 -7.00 24.21
N SER A 270 13.04 -7.09 22.88
CA SER A 270 14.21 -6.62 22.12
C SER A 270 14.46 -5.13 22.40
N PRO A 271 15.72 -4.67 22.50
CA PRO A 271 16.03 -3.24 22.61
C PRO A 271 15.59 -2.42 21.39
N ASN A 272 15.27 -3.09 20.28
CA ASN A 272 14.73 -2.48 19.06
C ASN A 272 13.20 -2.39 19.05
N SER A 273 12.53 -2.96 20.07
CA SER A 273 11.08 -2.96 20.22
C SER A 273 10.57 -1.59 20.69
N ILE A 274 9.52 -1.09 20.04
CA ILE A 274 8.76 0.09 20.44
C ILE A 274 7.81 -0.26 21.60
N GLY A 275 7.24 -1.46 21.60
CA GLY A 275 6.30 -2.02 22.57
C GLY A 275 4.89 -1.41 22.49
N ASP A 276 4.79 -0.09 22.41
CA ASP A 276 3.53 0.64 22.48
C ASP A 276 3.25 1.45 21.20
N TRP A 277 2.07 1.22 20.63
CA TRP A 277 1.58 1.85 19.41
C TRP A 277 0.25 2.56 19.64
N MET A 278 -0.09 3.46 18.73
CA MET A 278 -1.35 4.19 18.70
C MET A 278 -1.99 3.99 17.33
N ILE A 279 -3.27 3.59 17.31
CA ILE A 279 -3.99 3.28 16.08
C ILE A 279 -5.29 4.08 16.01
N ALA A 280 -5.53 4.75 14.88
CA ALA A 280 -6.76 5.45 14.57
C ALA A 280 -7.39 4.91 13.28
N ARG A 281 -8.73 4.87 13.22
CA ARG A 281 -9.46 4.57 11.98
C ARG A 281 -9.58 5.82 11.12
N LYS A 282 -9.25 5.70 9.84
CA LYS A 282 -9.42 6.77 8.87
C LYS A 282 -10.84 6.72 8.30
N LYS A 283 -11.51 7.87 8.33
CA LYS A 283 -12.87 8.07 7.83
C LYS A 283 -12.90 9.01 6.63
N TRP A 284 -11.91 8.89 5.76
CA TRP A 284 -11.73 9.82 4.62
C TRP A 284 -12.87 9.78 3.60
N TYR A 285 -13.63 8.68 3.58
CA TYR A 285 -14.75 8.44 2.68
C TYR A 285 -16.08 9.03 3.19
N VAL A 286 -16.07 9.65 4.38
CA VAL A 286 -17.22 10.39 4.95
C VAL A 286 -16.80 11.80 5.35
N SER A 287 -17.74 12.75 5.30
CA SER A 287 -17.59 14.12 5.80
C SER A 287 -18.81 14.45 6.66
N GLY A 288 -18.60 14.56 7.98
CA GLY A 288 -19.72 14.62 8.92
C GLY A 288 -20.52 13.31 8.92
N ASN A 289 -21.79 13.38 8.53
CA ASN A 289 -22.68 12.22 8.45
C ASN A 289 -22.87 11.70 7.01
N ASP A 290 -22.29 12.38 6.03
CA ASP A 290 -22.51 12.08 4.61
C ASP A 290 -21.29 11.43 3.97
N TYR A 291 -21.50 10.58 2.98
CA TYR A 291 -20.42 10.04 2.16
C TYR A 291 -19.90 11.11 1.19
N ILE A 292 -18.60 11.09 0.90
CA ILE A 292 -17.98 12.07 -0.02
C ILE A 292 -18.36 11.85 -1.49
N ALA A 293 -18.97 10.70 -1.80
CA ALA A 293 -19.52 10.35 -3.10
C ALA A 293 -20.76 9.47 -2.92
N GLN A 294 -21.66 9.49 -3.91
CA GLN A 294 -22.88 8.66 -3.90
C GLN A 294 -22.56 7.16 -3.96
N ARG A 295 -21.46 6.79 -4.62
CA ARG A 295 -20.94 5.43 -4.72
C ARG A 295 -19.43 5.42 -4.55
N ILE A 296 -18.93 4.58 -3.65
CA ILE A 296 -17.50 4.41 -3.39
C ILE A 296 -17.11 2.97 -3.67
N ILE A 297 -16.18 2.77 -4.61
CA ILE A 297 -15.63 1.48 -4.97
C ILE A 297 -14.16 1.47 -4.57
N ILE A 298 -13.83 0.62 -3.59
CA ILE A 298 -12.45 0.40 -3.16
C ILE A 298 -11.98 -0.92 -3.76
N LEU A 299 -10.84 -0.93 -4.44
CA LEU A 299 -10.28 -2.10 -5.11
C LEU A 299 -8.99 -2.52 -4.41
N THR A 300 -8.78 -3.82 -4.21
CA THR A 300 -7.47 -4.34 -3.80
C THR A 300 -7.28 -5.77 -4.28
N THR A 301 -6.03 -6.22 -4.27
CA THR A 301 -5.65 -7.63 -4.43
C THR A 301 -5.19 -8.27 -3.14
N GLU A 302 -4.94 -7.45 -2.12
CA GLU A 302 -4.25 -7.82 -0.89
C GLU A 302 -5.27 -8.21 0.18
N GLU A 303 -4.94 -9.19 1.02
CA GLU A 303 -5.78 -9.64 2.13
C GLU A 303 -5.63 -8.75 3.36
N LEU A 304 -4.44 -8.22 3.61
CA LEU A 304 -4.18 -7.40 4.78
C LEU A 304 -5.05 -6.12 4.83
N PRO A 305 -5.25 -5.37 3.73
CA PRO A 305 -6.19 -4.25 3.70
C PRO A 305 -7.65 -4.68 3.90
N VAL A 306 -8.03 -5.87 3.44
CA VAL A 306 -9.38 -6.42 3.66
C VAL A 306 -9.60 -6.67 5.15
N ALA A 307 -8.60 -7.21 5.86
CA ALA A 307 -8.68 -7.40 7.31
C ALA A 307 -8.77 -6.07 8.10
N CYS A 308 -8.27 -4.98 7.53
CA CYS A 308 -8.35 -3.63 8.12
C CYS A 308 -9.66 -2.89 7.77
N CYS A 309 -10.41 -3.40 6.80
CA CYS A 309 -11.60 -2.75 6.27
C CYS A 309 -12.67 -2.61 7.38
N PRO A 310 -13.25 -1.42 7.56
CA PRO A 310 -14.28 -1.19 8.57
C PRO A 310 -15.61 -1.87 8.18
N SER A 311 -16.44 -2.18 9.18
CA SER A 311 -17.65 -2.99 9.02
C SER A 311 -18.79 -2.28 8.25
N ASP A 312 -18.68 -0.97 8.05
CA ASP A 312 -19.59 -0.16 7.23
C ASP A 312 -19.28 -0.24 5.73
N ILE A 313 -18.25 -1.00 5.34
CA ILE A 313 -17.90 -1.25 3.93
C ILE A 313 -18.14 -2.72 3.61
N GLU A 314 -19.07 -2.99 2.69
CA GLU A 314 -19.32 -4.33 2.18
C GLU A 314 -18.09 -4.84 1.40
N ILE A 315 -17.70 -6.10 1.62
CA ILE A 315 -16.58 -6.74 0.93
C ILE A 315 -17.11 -7.81 -0.03
N VAL A 316 -16.84 -7.63 -1.32
CA VAL A 316 -17.10 -8.62 -2.36
C VAL A 316 -15.79 -9.29 -2.74
N ARG A 317 -15.71 -10.62 -2.55
CA ARG A 317 -14.51 -11.43 -2.82
C ARG A 317 -14.66 -12.22 -4.12
N PHE A 318 -13.68 -12.09 -5.00
CA PHE A 318 -13.56 -12.91 -6.19
C PHE A 318 -12.39 -13.88 -6.03
N SER A 319 -12.65 -15.10 -5.61
CA SER A 319 -11.61 -16.09 -5.27
C SER A 319 -11.10 -16.89 -6.47
N ALA A 320 -11.82 -16.87 -7.61
CA ALA A 320 -11.51 -17.62 -8.82
C ALA A 320 -11.01 -19.07 -8.59
N PRO A 321 -11.71 -19.89 -7.77
CA PRO A 321 -11.19 -21.18 -7.29
C PRO A 321 -11.06 -22.24 -8.39
N CYS A 322 -11.80 -22.07 -9.49
CA CYS A 322 -11.79 -23.00 -10.64
C CYS A 322 -10.64 -22.74 -11.60
N ILE A 323 -9.87 -21.65 -11.42
CA ILE A 323 -8.70 -21.37 -12.26
C ILE A 323 -7.52 -22.17 -11.71
N GLN A 324 -6.90 -22.98 -12.57
CA GLN A 324 -5.70 -23.72 -12.19
C GLN A 324 -4.63 -22.77 -11.68
N LYS A 325 -4.01 -23.12 -10.54
CA LYS A 325 -2.92 -22.33 -9.96
C LYS A 325 -1.68 -22.45 -10.85
N ASP A 326 -1.18 -21.31 -11.31
CA ASP A 326 0.16 -21.25 -11.87
C ASP A 326 1.20 -21.60 -10.82
N THR A 327 2.37 -22.04 -11.30
CA THR A 327 3.45 -22.50 -10.44
C THR A 327 4.53 -21.42 -10.29
N VAL A 328 4.92 -21.15 -9.06
CA VAL A 328 6.10 -20.35 -8.71
C VAL A 328 7.25 -21.28 -8.34
N HIS A 329 8.44 -21.00 -8.89
CA HIS A 329 9.66 -21.75 -8.61
C HIS A 329 10.35 -21.18 -7.38
N VAL A 330 10.41 -21.93 -6.28
CA VAL A 330 10.84 -21.42 -4.98
C VAL A 330 12.26 -21.90 -4.66
N MET A 331 13.18 -20.96 -4.46
CA MET A 331 14.57 -21.20 -4.09
C MET A 331 14.78 -20.81 -2.62
N LEU A 332 15.21 -21.76 -1.80
CA LEU A 332 15.34 -21.59 -0.34
C LEU A 332 16.79 -21.40 0.09
N ASP A 333 17.20 -20.16 0.37
CA ASP A 333 18.56 -19.86 0.82
C ASP A 333 18.56 -19.15 2.18
N ARG A 334 19.36 -19.64 3.13
CA ARG A 334 19.49 -19.05 4.48
C ARG A 334 20.21 -17.70 4.47
N SER A 335 20.98 -17.45 3.42
CA SER A 335 21.79 -16.24 3.23
C SER A 335 20.98 -15.08 2.67
N VAL A 336 19.70 -15.26 2.35
CA VAL A 336 18.81 -14.18 1.92
C VAL A 336 18.56 -13.24 3.11
N ASN A 337 19.34 -12.17 3.18
CA ASN A 337 19.26 -11.08 4.15
C ASN A 337 19.81 -9.79 3.51
N SER A 338 19.62 -8.64 4.17
CA SER A 338 20.01 -7.33 3.64
C SER A 338 21.51 -7.20 3.34
N GLU A 339 22.38 -7.87 4.11
CA GLU A 339 23.85 -7.78 3.94
C GLU A 339 24.34 -8.54 2.71
N ARG A 340 23.73 -9.69 2.41
CA ARG A 340 24.19 -10.61 1.36
C ARG A 340 23.30 -10.64 0.12
N ILE A 341 22.25 -9.82 0.08
CA ILE A 341 21.24 -9.87 -0.99
C ILE A 341 21.83 -9.69 -2.39
N GLN A 342 22.83 -8.81 -2.55
CA GLN A 342 23.47 -8.56 -3.84
C GLN A 342 24.14 -9.82 -4.38
N GLU A 343 24.92 -10.50 -3.52
CA GLU A 343 25.63 -11.73 -3.87
C GLU A 343 24.66 -12.86 -4.20
N VAL A 344 23.65 -13.06 -3.34
CA VAL A 344 22.71 -14.18 -3.48
C VAL A 344 21.80 -14.00 -4.70
N VAL A 345 21.32 -12.78 -4.97
CA VAL A 345 20.53 -12.48 -6.17
C VAL A 345 21.36 -12.67 -7.43
N SER A 346 22.60 -12.19 -7.45
CA SER A 346 23.49 -12.36 -8.62
C SER A 346 23.76 -13.84 -8.90
N SER A 347 24.05 -14.62 -7.86
CA SER A 347 24.27 -16.07 -7.96
C SER A 347 23.03 -16.80 -8.48
N ALA A 348 21.85 -16.50 -7.93
CA ALA A 348 20.58 -17.07 -8.37
C ALA A 348 20.26 -16.68 -9.82
N CYS A 349 20.48 -15.42 -10.18
CA CYS A 349 20.25 -14.91 -11.53
C CYS A 349 21.13 -15.63 -12.56
N ASN A 350 22.42 -15.79 -12.28
CA ASN A 350 23.34 -16.54 -13.14
C ASN A 350 22.89 -17.99 -13.30
N THR A 351 22.60 -18.67 -12.19
CA THR A 351 22.14 -20.07 -12.19
C THR A 351 20.87 -20.26 -13.02
N ILE A 352 19.88 -19.37 -12.86
CA ILE A 352 18.63 -19.45 -13.63
C ILE A 352 18.88 -19.10 -15.10
N SER A 353 19.66 -18.07 -15.39
CA SER A 353 19.94 -17.63 -16.77
C SER A 353 20.71 -18.71 -17.54
N GLU A 354 21.67 -19.39 -16.91
CA GLU A 354 22.37 -20.53 -17.49
C GLU A 354 21.43 -21.72 -17.77
N ALA A 355 20.48 -21.99 -16.86
CA ALA A 355 19.55 -23.10 -16.99
C ALA A 355 18.40 -22.84 -17.98
N THR A 356 18.00 -21.59 -18.17
CA THR A 356 16.81 -21.21 -18.94
C THR A 356 17.11 -20.47 -20.23
N GLY A 357 18.28 -19.83 -20.34
CA GLY A 357 18.61 -18.91 -21.43
C GLY A 357 17.87 -17.57 -21.36
N SER A 358 17.07 -17.33 -20.32
CA SER A 358 16.22 -16.15 -20.19
C SER A 358 16.91 -15.00 -19.45
N LEU A 359 16.64 -13.76 -19.88
CA LEU A 359 17.02 -12.56 -19.14
C LEU A 359 15.97 -12.24 -18.07
N LEU A 360 16.34 -12.36 -16.79
CA LEU A 360 15.44 -12.14 -15.67
C LEU A 360 15.19 -10.65 -15.37
N LYS A 361 13.97 -10.32 -14.98
CA LYS A 361 13.63 -9.06 -14.30
C LYS A 361 13.63 -9.27 -12.79
N ILE A 362 14.44 -8.50 -12.09
CA ILE A 362 14.60 -8.64 -10.64
C ILE A 362 13.62 -7.71 -9.91
N VAL A 363 12.94 -8.25 -8.90
CA VAL A 363 12.08 -7.49 -7.99
C VAL A 363 12.58 -7.68 -6.56
N SER A 364 13.09 -6.60 -5.96
CA SER A 364 13.65 -6.59 -4.60
C SER A 364 13.60 -5.19 -3.98
N ASN A 365 13.37 -5.12 -2.66
CA ASN A 365 13.45 -3.86 -1.91
C ASN A 365 14.88 -3.51 -1.44
N CYS A 366 15.82 -4.46 -1.52
CA CYS A 366 17.18 -4.29 -0.96
C CYS A 366 18.28 -4.40 -2.02
N HIS A 367 17.92 -4.68 -3.27
CA HIS A 367 18.87 -4.72 -4.38
C HIS A 367 18.86 -3.39 -5.15
N GLY A 368 20.02 -2.87 -5.54
CA GLY A 368 20.13 -1.60 -6.26
C GLY A 368 19.82 -1.77 -7.74
N GLY A 369 19.25 -0.75 -8.38
CA GLY A 369 19.04 -0.74 -9.85
C GLY A 369 18.00 -1.72 -10.38
N VAL A 370 17.12 -2.25 -9.52
CA VAL A 370 16.05 -3.19 -9.88
C VAL A 370 14.68 -2.63 -9.52
N TYR A 371 13.61 -3.36 -9.86
CA TYR A 371 12.26 -2.97 -9.46
C TYR A 371 12.04 -3.25 -7.97
N THR A 372 11.35 -2.37 -7.27
CA THR A 372 10.87 -2.64 -5.90
C THR A 372 9.49 -3.28 -5.93
N HIS A 373 9.08 -3.99 -4.87
CA HIS A 373 7.73 -4.58 -4.83
C HIS A 373 6.64 -3.50 -4.96
N LEU A 374 6.83 -2.36 -4.29
CA LEU A 374 5.93 -1.22 -4.41
C LEU A 374 5.94 -0.62 -5.83
N GLY A 375 7.12 -0.55 -6.46
CA GLY A 375 7.27 0.03 -7.80
C GLY A 375 6.69 -0.82 -8.94
N VAL A 376 6.45 -2.12 -8.70
CA VAL A 376 5.76 -2.99 -9.69
C VAL A 376 4.25 -3.01 -9.49
N LYS A 377 3.74 -2.51 -8.37
CA LYS A 377 2.31 -2.42 -8.09
C LYS A 377 1.63 -1.53 -9.15
N GLY A 378 0.56 -2.04 -9.76
CA GLY A 378 -0.13 -1.38 -10.87
C GLY A 378 0.59 -1.39 -12.23
N SER A 379 1.85 -1.82 -12.32
CA SER A 379 2.63 -1.81 -13.56
C SER A 379 2.38 -3.04 -14.43
N ASP A 380 2.20 -2.83 -15.73
CA ASP A 380 2.08 -3.91 -16.74
C ASP A 380 3.42 -4.20 -17.44
N LYS A 381 4.52 -3.49 -17.09
CA LYS A 381 5.85 -3.60 -17.71
C LYS A 381 6.51 -4.98 -17.56
N LEU A 382 5.99 -5.83 -16.68
CA LEU A 382 6.54 -7.15 -16.35
C LEU A 382 5.73 -8.31 -16.96
N THR A 383 4.65 -8.03 -17.67
CA THR A 383 3.84 -9.04 -18.37
C THR A 383 4.70 -9.80 -19.39
N GLY A 384 4.58 -11.13 -19.42
CA GLY A 384 5.32 -11.99 -20.34
C GLY A 384 6.84 -12.03 -20.14
N LYS A 385 7.35 -11.57 -18.98
CA LYS A 385 8.79 -11.59 -18.66
C LYS A 385 9.06 -12.57 -17.54
N ASP A 386 10.21 -13.22 -17.59
CA ASP A 386 10.68 -14.02 -16.46
C ASP A 386 11.10 -13.11 -15.30
N ILE A 387 10.63 -13.43 -14.10
CA ILE A 387 10.84 -12.62 -12.90
C ILE A 387 11.62 -13.41 -11.85
N LEU A 388 12.64 -12.78 -11.26
CA LEU A 388 13.26 -13.20 -10.01
C LEU A 388 12.82 -12.26 -8.89
N GLN A 389 11.96 -12.75 -8.02
CA GLN A 389 11.47 -12.06 -6.83
C GLN A 389 12.30 -12.45 -5.60
N THR A 390 12.63 -11.49 -4.75
CA THR A 390 13.22 -11.78 -3.43
C THR A 390 12.20 -11.61 -2.31
N CYS A 391 12.28 -12.44 -1.26
CA CYS A 391 11.50 -12.26 -0.03
C CYS A 391 12.39 -12.52 1.20
N MET A 392 12.40 -11.58 2.14
CA MET A 392 13.22 -11.62 3.35
C MET A 392 12.43 -11.16 4.56
N PHE A 393 12.96 -11.40 5.76
CA PHE A 393 12.35 -10.91 6.99
C PHE A 393 12.15 -9.38 6.91
N SER A 394 10.96 -8.92 7.28
CA SER A 394 10.66 -7.48 7.36
C SER A 394 11.59 -6.80 8.35
N ALA A 395 11.93 -5.53 8.10
CA ALA A 395 12.69 -4.74 9.08
C ALA A 395 11.99 -4.74 10.45
N PRO A 396 12.71 -4.72 11.59
CA PRO A 396 12.12 -4.80 12.93
C PRO A 396 10.94 -3.86 13.15
N TYR A 397 11.07 -2.59 12.73
CA TYR A 397 9.98 -1.61 12.80
C TYR A 397 8.71 -2.05 12.06
N ARG A 398 8.84 -2.57 10.83
CA ARG A 398 7.70 -3.05 10.03
C ARG A 398 7.12 -4.34 10.61
N HIS A 399 7.97 -5.25 11.09
CA HIS A 399 7.51 -6.47 11.77
C HIS A 399 6.68 -6.13 13.01
N GLU A 400 7.16 -5.21 13.83
CA GLU A 400 6.46 -4.82 15.05
C GLU A 400 5.16 -4.05 14.76
N PHE A 401 5.15 -3.19 13.73
CA PHE A 401 3.93 -2.58 13.20
C PHE A 401 2.86 -3.63 12.87
N LEU A 402 3.25 -4.73 12.22
CA LEU A 402 2.33 -5.83 11.87
C LEU A 402 1.88 -6.62 13.11
N CYS A 403 2.71 -6.71 14.15
CA CYS A 403 2.33 -7.29 15.43
C CYS A 403 1.32 -6.40 16.18
N ALA A 404 1.53 -5.07 16.18
CA ALA A 404 0.53 -4.14 16.71
C ALA A 404 -0.81 -4.26 15.97
N LEU A 405 -0.77 -4.50 14.65
CA LEU A 405 -1.97 -4.74 13.87
C LEU A 405 -2.67 -6.06 14.24
N ASN A 406 -1.91 -7.13 14.50
CA ASN A 406 -2.44 -8.38 15.05
C ASN A 406 -3.20 -8.13 16.36
N ASP A 407 -2.59 -7.41 17.31
CA ASP A 407 -3.21 -7.11 18.60
C ASP A 407 -4.47 -6.24 18.45
N TYR A 408 -4.45 -5.26 17.53
CA TYR A 408 -5.60 -4.40 17.26
C TYR A 408 -6.78 -5.13 16.60
N LEU A 409 -6.49 -6.04 15.65
CA LEU A 409 -7.51 -6.79 14.92
C LEU A 409 -7.91 -8.10 15.60
N GLY A 410 -7.23 -8.50 16.68
CA GLY A 410 -7.43 -9.78 17.35
C GLY A 410 -6.91 -10.98 16.54
N ARG A 411 -5.92 -10.78 15.67
CA ARG A 411 -5.33 -11.77 14.75
C ARG A 411 -3.93 -12.21 15.19
N ASP A 412 -3.37 -13.19 14.50
CA ASP A 412 -1.99 -13.69 14.67
C ASP A 412 -1.27 -13.92 13.33
N ASP A 413 -1.81 -13.41 12.23
CA ASP A 413 -1.35 -13.77 10.89
C ASP A 413 -0.99 -12.57 10.00
N CYS A 414 -1.12 -11.33 10.49
CA CYS A 414 -0.82 -10.12 9.71
C CYS A 414 0.62 -10.10 9.19
N VAL A 415 1.59 -10.61 9.97
CA VAL A 415 3.00 -10.73 9.55
C VAL A 415 3.14 -11.66 8.35
N SER A 416 2.44 -12.80 8.36
CA SER A 416 2.49 -13.77 7.26
C SER A 416 1.71 -13.27 6.04
N LEU A 417 0.57 -12.60 6.25
CA LEU A 417 -0.22 -11.98 5.19
C LEU A 417 0.57 -10.91 4.44
N ASP A 418 1.35 -10.07 5.12
CA ASP A 418 2.20 -9.04 4.46
C ASP A 418 3.18 -9.65 3.44
N HIS A 419 3.80 -10.79 3.79
CA HIS A 419 4.67 -11.52 2.87
C HIS A 419 3.89 -12.18 1.73
N ILE A 420 2.76 -12.81 2.04
CA ILE A 420 1.93 -13.50 1.04
C ILE A 420 1.36 -12.50 0.04
N ASP A 421 0.89 -11.34 0.49
CA ASP A 421 0.41 -10.25 -0.36
C ASP A 421 1.53 -9.76 -1.29
N SER A 422 2.74 -9.56 -0.76
CA SER A 422 3.92 -9.17 -1.55
C SER A 422 4.32 -10.22 -2.60
N ILE A 423 4.27 -11.52 -2.24
CA ILE A 423 4.49 -12.65 -3.16
C ILE A 423 3.42 -12.64 -4.25
N ASN A 424 2.15 -12.62 -3.86
CA ASN A 424 1.02 -12.69 -4.77
C ASN A 424 1.00 -11.53 -5.78
N GLN A 425 1.30 -10.32 -5.29
CA GLN A 425 1.33 -9.10 -6.09
C GLN A 425 2.42 -9.13 -7.16
N THR A 426 3.59 -9.68 -6.84
CA THR A 426 4.70 -9.78 -7.80
C THR A 426 4.48 -10.95 -8.76
N CYS A 427 4.04 -12.11 -8.27
CA CYS A 427 3.70 -13.25 -9.10
C CYS A 427 2.60 -12.91 -10.12
N GLY A 428 1.57 -12.15 -9.73
CA GLY A 428 0.49 -11.75 -10.62
C GLY A 428 0.87 -10.74 -11.71
N ARG A 429 2.13 -10.30 -11.77
CA ARG A 429 2.63 -9.45 -12.85
C ARG A 429 2.93 -10.23 -14.13
N ASN A 430 3.34 -11.50 -14.00
CA ASN A 430 3.64 -12.37 -15.14
C ASN A 430 2.92 -13.73 -15.11
N LEU A 431 2.29 -14.10 -13.99
CA LEU A 431 1.44 -15.28 -13.85
C LEU A 431 -0.04 -14.89 -13.68
N GLY A 432 -0.90 -15.90 -13.55
CA GLY A 432 -2.33 -15.77 -13.34
C GLY A 432 -3.04 -15.26 -14.59
N PHE A 433 -3.86 -14.22 -14.42
CA PHE A 433 -4.61 -13.60 -15.53
C PHE A 433 -3.71 -12.92 -16.58
N ARG A 434 -2.42 -12.71 -16.25
CA ARG A 434 -1.40 -12.17 -17.17
C ARG A 434 -0.46 -13.24 -17.71
N SER A 435 -0.69 -14.51 -17.41
CA SER A 435 0.13 -15.62 -17.87
C SER A 435 -0.02 -15.79 -19.38
N ASP A 436 1.12 -15.89 -20.08
CA ASP A 436 1.20 -16.33 -21.48
C ASP A 436 1.52 -17.83 -21.60
N GLY A 437 1.61 -18.53 -20.46
CA GLY A 437 2.02 -19.94 -20.37
C GLY A 437 3.52 -20.20 -20.58
N ILE A 438 4.31 -19.16 -20.84
CA ILE A 438 5.74 -19.25 -21.13
C ILE A 438 6.57 -18.64 -20.00
N ALA A 439 6.17 -17.45 -19.54
CA ALA A 439 6.88 -16.69 -18.52
C ALA A 439 6.93 -17.45 -17.18
N LYS A 440 8.10 -17.43 -16.55
CA LYS A 440 8.37 -18.09 -15.27
C LYS A 440 8.55 -17.08 -14.15
N ASN A 441 8.11 -17.45 -12.96
CA ASN A 441 8.39 -16.68 -11.75
C ASN A 441 9.24 -17.50 -10.78
N PHE A 442 10.35 -16.92 -10.33
CA PHE A 442 11.26 -17.49 -9.36
C PHE A 442 11.18 -16.68 -8.07
N LEU A 443 10.90 -17.34 -6.95
CA LEU A 443 10.90 -16.76 -5.61
C LEU A 443 12.16 -17.21 -4.86
N LEU A 444 13.11 -16.30 -4.69
CA LEU A 444 14.25 -16.46 -3.80
C LEU A 444 13.87 -15.98 -2.39
N ILE A 445 13.72 -16.90 -1.45
CA ILE A 445 13.24 -16.59 -0.10
C ILE A 445 14.14 -17.17 0.98
N ASN A 446 14.24 -16.42 2.10
CA ASN A 446 14.88 -16.95 3.29
C ASN A 446 14.19 -18.26 3.74
N ARG A 447 14.97 -19.34 3.89
CA ARG A 447 14.42 -20.66 4.25
C ARG A 447 13.61 -20.65 5.54
N GLN A 448 14.06 -19.94 6.57
CA GLN A 448 13.35 -19.88 7.83
C GLN A 448 12.03 -19.12 7.68
N LEU A 449 12.04 -18.01 6.95
CA LEU A 449 10.82 -17.26 6.63
C LEU A 449 9.81 -18.11 5.88
N TRP A 450 10.26 -18.87 4.86
CA TRP A 450 9.37 -19.77 4.12
C TRP A 450 8.71 -20.79 5.05
N ASN A 451 9.46 -21.40 5.97
CA ASN A 451 8.89 -22.34 6.92
C ASN A 451 7.83 -21.70 7.83
N LEU A 452 8.05 -20.45 8.26
CA LEU A 452 7.07 -19.70 9.07
C LEU A 452 5.79 -19.43 8.27
N ILE A 453 5.91 -19.01 7.01
CA ILE A 453 4.76 -18.80 6.11
C ILE A 453 4.00 -20.11 5.92
N GLN A 454 4.70 -21.24 5.69
CA GLN A 454 4.09 -22.55 5.46
C GLN A 454 3.38 -23.13 6.69
N ALA A 455 3.80 -22.74 7.89
CA ALA A 455 3.16 -23.13 9.14
C ALA A 455 1.97 -22.22 9.51
N SER A 456 1.94 -20.99 8.99
CA SER A 456 0.86 -20.05 9.25
C SER A 456 -0.45 -20.46 8.54
N PRO A 457 -1.63 -20.33 9.19
CA PRO A 457 -2.92 -20.46 8.53
C PRO A 457 -3.09 -19.52 7.33
N ALA A 458 -2.42 -18.36 7.34
CA ALA A 458 -2.46 -17.39 6.25
C ALA A 458 -1.97 -17.97 4.91
N ARG A 459 -1.21 -19.08 4.91
CA ARG A 459 -0.79 -19.79 3.68
C ARG A 459 -1.94 -20.11 2.73
N ALA A 460 -3.17 -20.24 3.24
CA ALA A 460 -4.37 -20.45 2.42
C ALA A 460 -4.57 -19.33 1.38
N HIS A 461 -4.07 -18.12 1.65
CA HIS A 461 -4.10 -16.97 0.75
C HIS A 461 -2.97 -16.96 -0.29
N LEU A 462 -2.01 -17.90 -0.22
CA LEU A 462 -1.01 -18.06 -1.27
C LEU A 462 -1.68 -18.61 -2.54
N ARG A 463 -1.77 -17.76 -3.57
CA ARG A 463 -2.52 -18.07 -4.78
C ARG A 463 -1.82 -19.07 -5.68
N TYR A 464 -0.49 -19.07 -5.69
CA TYR A 464 0.32 -19.84 -6.62
C TYR A 464 0.78 -21.17 -6.01
N ALA A 465 0.91 -22.20 -6.84
CA ALA A 465 1.47 -23.48 -6.42
C ALA A 465 2.99 -23.34 -6.27
N ALA A 466 3.56 -23.87 -5.19
CA ALA A 466 5.00 -23.80 -4.95
C ALA A 466 5.72 -25.02 -5.52
N ASN A 467 6.70 -24.79 -6.41
CA ASN A 467 7.64 -25.81 -6.86
C ASN A 467 9.02 -25.54 -6.28
N LEU A 468 9.40 -26.30 -5.25
CA LEU A 468 10.68 -26.14 -4.57
C LEU A 468 11.84 -26.58 -5.48
N ILE A 469 12.77 -25.65 -5.75
CA ILE A 469 14.05 -25.95 -6.39
C ILE A 469 15.04 -26.32 -5.31
N TRP A 470 15.37 -27.62 -5.25
CA TRP A 470 16.35 -28.15 -4.31
C TRP A 470 17.75 -28.07 -4.92
N ASP A 471 18.71 -27.55 -4.16
CA ASP A 471 20.13 -27.65 -4.54
C ASP A 471 20.64 -29.11 -4.42
N ALA A 472 21.84 -29.38 -4.94
CA ALA A 472 22.40 -30.72 -4.95
C ALA A 472 22.64 -31.29 -3.53
N ASP A 473 23.01 -30.43 -2.58
CA ASP A 473 23.28 -30.83 -1.20
C ASP A 473 21.98 -31.09 -0.44
N GLU A 474 20.93 -30.32 -0.70
CA GLU A 474 19.61 -30.55 -0.15
C GLU A 474 18.98 -31.81 -0.69
N ARG A 475 19.11 -32.10 -2.00
CA ARG A 475 18.69 -33.39 -2.57
C ARG A 475 19.42 -34.54 -1.89
N LYS A 476 20.70 -34.37 -1.58
CA LYS A 476 21.53 -35.38 -0.88
C LYS A 476 21.07 -35.56 0.57
N VAL A 477 20.75 -34.49 1.28
CA VAL A 477 20.21 -34.55 2.66
C VAL A 477 18.82 -35.18 2.68
N ALA A 478 17.93 -34.81 1.76
CA ALA A 478 16.59 -35.39 1.63
C ALA A 478 16.66 -36.89 1.32
N ARG A 479 17.52 -37.31 0.39
CA ARG A 479 17.77 -38.74 0.08
C ARG A 479 18.32 -39.51 1.28
N ARG A 480 19.25 -38.92 2.04
CA ARG A 480 19.78 -39.54 3.27
C ARG A 480 18.68 -39.76 4.32
N LYS A 481 17.81 -38.76 4.52
CA LYS A 481 16.66 -38.87 5.44
C LYS A 481 15.64 -39.92 4.99
N ALA A 482 15.28 -39.94 3.71
CA ALA A 482 14.36 -40.94 3.14
C ALA A 482 14.92 -42.37 3.23
N SER A 483 16.24 -42.53 3.22
CA SER A 483 16.91 -43.85 3.32
C SER A 483 17.02 -44.41 4.74
N GLY A 484 16.47 -43.76 5.77
CA GLY A 484 16.42 -44.29 7.14
C GLY A 484 17.78 -44.43 7.86
N LYS A 485 18.91 -44.06 7.23
CA LYS A 485 20.22 -44.07 7.88
C LYS A 485 20.37 -42.87 8.81
N HIS A 486 19.87 -43.00 10.03
CA HIS A 486 20.21 -42.10 11.12
C HIS A 486 21.71 -42.24 11.46
N SER A 487 22.53 -41.31 10.97
CA SER A 487 23.73 -40.91 11.72
C SER A 487 23.26 -39.92 12.79
N SER A 488 23.36 -40.33 14.04
CA SER A 488 23.23 -39.48 15.23
C SER A 488 24.27 -38.35 15.19
N ASN A 489 23.93 -37.23 14.55
CA ASN A 489 24.44 -35.87 14.79
C ASN A 489 24.10 -34.97 13.60
N SER A 490 22.93 -34.34 13.63
CA SER A 490 22.68 -33.01 13.06
C SER A 490 21.22 -32.61 13.33
N GLY A 491 21.03 -31.36 13.75
CA GLY A 491 19.78 -30.82 14.26
C GLY A 491 18.56 -31.10 13.39
N ARG A 492 17.50 -31.56 14.06
CA ARG A 492 16.20 -31.87 13.47
C ARG A 492 15.58 -30.61 12.87
N TYR A 493 15.27 -30.69 11.57
CA TYR A 493 14.27 -29.90 10.87
C TYR A 493 13.45 -30.91 10.05
N SER A 494 12.19 -31.12 10.42
CA SER A 494 11.20 -31.90 9.67
C SER A 494 10.33 -30.94 8.86
N GLY A 495 10.50 -30.94 7.54
CA GLY A 495 9.58 -30.29 6.59
C GLY A 495 8.68 -31.29 5.88
N SER A 496 8.68 -32.56 6.28
CA SER A 496 8.01 -33.67 5.57
C SER A 496 6.61 -34.00 6.08
N ASP A 497 6.19 -33.47 7.23
CA ASP A 497 4.91 -33.85 7.86
C ASP A 497 3.74 -32.91 7.48
N TYR A 498 3.96 -31.94 6.59
CA TYR A 498 2.97 -30.89 6.26
C TYR A 498 2.07 -31.19 5.06
N TYR A 499 2.15 -32.39 4.47
CA TYR A 499 1.26 -32.85 3.41
C TYR A 499 0.18 -33.79 3.95
N ALA A 500 -0.62 -33.34 4.91
CA ALA A 500 -1.92 -33.95 5.14
C ALA A 500 -2.95 -33.26 4.23
N PRO A 501 -3.71 -33.99 3.39
CA PRO A 501 -4.85 -33.40 2.70
C PRO A 501 -5.88 -32.99 3.76
N ILE A 502 -6.18 -31.69 3.83
CA ILE A 502 -7.31 -31.19 4.62
C ILE A 502 -8.58 -31.68 3.92
N GLN A 503 -9.30 -32.61 4.55
CA GLN A 503 -10.67 -32.94 4.15
C GLN A 503 -11.55 -31.71 4.43
N TYR A 504 -12.08 -31.12 3.36
CA TYR A 504 -13.14 -30.13 3.49
C TYR A 504 -14.41 -30.85 3.94
N ASN A 505 -14.81 -30.67 5.20
CA ASN A 505 -16.18 -30.94 5.60
C ASN A 505 -17.06 -29.83 5.01
N TYR A 506 -17.67 -30.13 3.86
CA TYR A 506 -18.80 -29.36 3.36
C TYR A 506 -20.00 -29.71 4.24
N GLU A 507 -20.36 -28.82 5.17
CA GLU A 507 -21.72 -28.79 5.67
C GLU A 507 -22.61 -28.26 4.55
N SER A 508 -23.29 -29.19 3.88
CA SER A 508 -24.40 -28.88 2.99
C SER A 508 -25.56 -28.37 3.83
N THR A 509 -25.76 -27.06 3.91
CA THR A 509 -27.07 -26.50 4.21
C THR A 509 -27.94 -26.63 2.97
N SER A 510 -28.57 -27.81 2.83
CA SER A 510 -29.77 -27.97 2.02
C SER A 510 -30.85 -27.03 2.55
N GLY A 511 -31.47 -26.30 1.63
CA GLY A 511 -32.45 -25.28 1.95
C GLY A 511 -33.75 -25.82 2.54
N ASP A 512 -34.50 -24.89 3.12
CA ASP A 512 -35.95 -24.84 2.96
C ASP A 512 -36.44 -23.40 3.11
N GLN A 513 -37.15 -22.97 2.07
CA GLN A 513 -38.33 -22.08 2.01
C GLN A 513 -38.34 -20.79 2.85
N PHE A 514 -38.53 -19.65 2.17
CA PHE A 514 -39.76 -18.85 2.33
C PHE A 514 -39.99 -17.99 1.08
N GLU A 515 -41.26 -17.96 0.65
CA GLU A 515 -41.86 -17.09 -0.37
C GLU A 515 -41.63 -15.59 -0.10
#